data_AF-A0AB36FP31-F1
#
_entry.id   AF-A0AB36FP31-F1
#
_cell.length_a   1.000
_cell.length_b   1.000
_cell.length_c   1.000
_cell.angle_alpha   90.00
_cell.angle_beta   90.00
_cell.angle_gamma   90.00
#
_symmetry.space_group_name_H-M   'P 1'
#
loop_
_entity.id
_entity.type
_entity.pdbx_description
1 polymer ?
#
loop_
_entity_poly.entity_id
_entity_poly.type
_entity_poly.pdbx_seq_one_letter_code
_entity_poly.pdbx_strand_id
1 'polypeptide(L)' 'MQNSQANTSKSKPTHTASVKIVDGSYTRFDRVGVAWLNDDGKMTFRPYGTQIISGDIYLNPVKEQEEQQPQ' A
#
# COMPACT_ATOMS: atom_id res chain seq x y z
N MET A 1 -20.53 19.39 23.00
CA MET A 1 -20.19 19.65 21.59
C MET A 1 -19.09 18.66 21.21
N GLN A 2 -19.47 17.47 20.72
CA GLN A 2 -18.53 16.45 20.28
C GLN A 2 -18.21 16.74 18.82
N ASN A 3 -16.95 17.08 18.55
CA ASN A 3 -16.51 17.48 17.22
C ASN A 3 -16.35 16.21 16.37
N SER A 4 -17.35 15.95 15.54
CA SER A 4 -17.31 14.93 14.50
C SER A 4 -16.24 15.33 13.47
N GLN A 5 -15.03 14.80 13.62
CA GLN A 5 -14.02 14.85 12.56
C GLN A 5 -14.48 13.94 11.40
N ALA A 6 -15.23 14.55 10.50
CA ALA A 6 -15.64 13.96 9.24
C ALA A 6 -14.42 13.73 8.33
N ASN A 7 -14.09 12.45 8.12
CA ASN A 7 -13.70 11.84 6.84
C ASN A 7 -13.08 12.77 5.77
N THR A 8 -11.77 13.02 5.84
CA THR A 8 -11.03 13.64 4.70
C THR A 8 -9.68 12.98 4.37
N SER A 9 -9.36 11.81 4.93
CA SER A 9 -8.08 11.12 4.73
C SER A 9 -8.09 9.97 3.71
N LYS A 10 -9.12 9.83 2.85
CA LYS A 10 -9.18 8.75 1.83
C LYS A 10 -8.24 8.93 0.62
N SER A 11 -7.30 9.89 0.61
CA SER A 11 -6.37 10.04 -0.52
C SER A 11 -5.11 9.17 -0.41
N LYS A 12 -4.60 8.95 0.81
CA LYS A 12 -3.35 8.22 1.01
C LYS A 12 -3.59 6.70 1.01
N PRO A 13 -2.75 5.92 0.32
CA PRO A 13 -2.84 4.46 0.35
C PRO A 13 -2.52 3.92 1.73
N THR A 14 -3.25 2.91 2.18
CA THR A 14 -2.99 2.24 3.47
C THR A 14 -1.94 1.13 3.32
N HIS A 15 -1.75 0.60 2.11
CA HIS A 15 -0.80 -0.45 1.82
C HIS A 15 0.02 -0.16 0.56
N THR A 16 1.25 -0.66 0.54
CA THR A 16 2.04 -0.84 -0.67
C THR A 16 1.84 -2.24 -1.22
N ALA A 17 1.85 -2.38 -2.54
CA ALA A 17 1.73 -3.68 -3.20
C ALA A 17 3.05 -4.04 -3.87
N SER A 18 3.56 -5.24 -3.60
CA SER A 18 4.76 -5.78 -4.21
C SER A 18 4.58 -7.19 -4.75
N VAL A 19 5.40 -7.56 -5.72
CA VAL A 19 5.50 -8.93 -6.23
C VAL A 19 6.86 -9.49 -5.86
N LYS A 20 6.91 -10.78 -5.58
CA LYS A 20 8.18 -11.48 -5.34
C LYS A 20 8.77 -11.90 -6.69
N ILE A 21 10.00 -11.45 -6.95
CA ILE A 21 10.79 -11.87 -8.11
C ILE A 21 11.90 -12.79 -7.60
N VAL A 22 11.96 -14.01 -8.15
CA VAL A 22 12.98 -15.00 -7.86
C VAL A 22 13.78 -15.24 -9.12
N ASP A 23 15.08 -14.98 -9.07
CA ASP A 23 16.03 -15.20 -10.15
C ASP A 23 17.21 -16.02 -9.63
N GLY A 24 17.21 -17.32 -9.95
CA GLY A 24 18.16 -18.29 -9.38
C GLY A 24 18.10 -18.31 -7.85
N SER A 25 19.22 -17.96 -7.21
CA SER A 25 19.33 -17.86 -5.74
C SER A 25 18.94 -16.49 -5.19
N TYR A 26 18.68 -15.50 -6.04
CA TYR A 26 18.34 -14.16 -5.63
C TYR A 26 16.81 -13.98 -5.52
N THR A 27 16.37 -13.33 -4.44
CA THR A 27 14.97 -12.99 -4.21
C THR A 27 14.87 -11.51 -3.90
N ARG A 28 13.98 -10.81 -4.62
CA ARG A 28 13.61 -9.42 -4.31
C ARG A 28 12.10 -9.21 -4.37
N PHE A 29 11.66 -8.09 -3.82
CA PHE A 29 10.27 -7.64 -3.88
C PHE A 29 10.18 -6.31 -4.61
N ASP A 30 9.55 -6.32 -5.78
CA ASP A 30 9.40 -5.12 -6.60
C ASP A 30 8.03 -4.50 -6.32
N ARG A 31 8.01 -3.19 -6.03
CA ARG A 31 6.75 -2.47 -5.75
C ARG A 31 6.01 -2.21 -7.07
N VAL A 32 4.81 -2.76 -7.17
CA VAL A 32 3.97 -2.71 -8.39
C VAL A 32 2.74 -1.83 -8.24
N GLY A 33 2.50 -1.27 -7.06
CA GLY A 33 1.39 -0.37 -6.84
C GLY A 33 1.11 -0.07 -5.37
N VAL A 34 -0.15 0.25 -5.11
CA VAL A 34 -0.68 0.60 -3.79
C VAL A 34 -2.08 0.03 -3.60
N ALA A 35 -2.50 -0.10 -2.36
CA ALA A 35 -3.87 -0.49 -2.04
C ALA A 35 -4.45 0.32 -0.88
N TRP A 36 -5.78 0.32 -0.82
CA TRP A 36 -6.58 0.92 0.24
C TRP A 36 -7.45 -0.16 0.87
N LEU A 37 -7.48 -0.17 2.21
CA LEU A 37 -8.46 -0.91 2.99
C LEU A 37 -9.67 -0.02 3.16
N ASN A 38 -10.81 -0.50 2.69
CA ASN A 38 -12.09 0.18 2.78
C ASN A 38 -12.77 -0.16 4.12
N ASP A 39 -13.70 0.70 4.52
CA ASP A 39 -14.44 0.57 5.78
C ASP A 39 -15.30 -0.72 5.84
N ASP A 40 -15.66 -1.28 4.68
CA ASP A 40 -16.39 -2.55 4.54
C ASP A 40 -15.48 -3.80 4.55
N GLY A 41 -14.20 -3.62 4.85
CA GLY A 41 -13.19 -4.69 4.90
C GLY A 41 -12.65 -5.11 3.53
N LYS A 42 -13.12 -4.50 2.43
CA LYS A 42 -12.57 -4.80 1.09
C LYS A 42 -11.26 -4.06 0.85
N MET A 43 -10.39 -4.66 0.02
CA MET A 43 -9.18 -4.02 -0.47
C MET A 43 -9.37 -3.55 -1.92
N THR A 44 -8.94 -2.32 -2.21
CA THR A 44 -8.82 -1.83 -3.58
C THR A 44 -7.35 -1.68 -3.94
N PHE A 45 -6.88 -2.39 -4.96
CA PHE A 45 -5.51 -2.31 -5.47
C PHE A 45 -5.44 -1.44 -6.73
N ARG A 46 -4.41 -0.60 -6.82
CA ARG A 46 -4.08 0.20 -8.02
C ARG A 46 -2.63 -0.08 -8.43
N PRO A 47 -2.41 -0.69 -9.62
CA PRO A 47 -1.06 -0.91 -10.13
C PRO A 47 -0.44 0.39 -10.63
N TYR A 48 0.89 0.43 -10.64
CA TYR A 48 1.68 1.45 -11.32
C TYR A 48 1.86 1.02 -12.77
N GLY A 49 1.08 1.63 -13.67
CA GLY A 49 1.05 1.24 -15.08
C GLY A 49 0.46 -0.15 -15.31
N THR A 50 0.73 -0.72 -16.48
CA THR A 50 0.29 -2.07 -16.85
C THR A 50 1.23 -3.09 -16.22
N GLN A 51 0.66 -4.03 -15.47
CA GLN A 51 1.42 -5.08 -14.79
C GLN A 51 0.92 -6.44 -15.29
N ILE A 52 1.86 -7.34 -15.62
CA ILE A 52 1.56 -8.75 -15.87
C ILE A 52 1.68 -9.48 -14.53
N ILE A 53 0.57 -9.98 -14.01
CA ILE A 53 0.55 -10.70 -12.72
C ILE A 53 0.74 -12.19 -12.98
N SER A 54 1.90 -12.72 -12.66
CA SER A 54 2.24 -14.14 -12.81
C SER A 54 2.41 -14.86 -11.47
N GLY A 55 2.15 -14.19 -10.35
CA GLY A 55 2.29 -14.72 -8.99
C GLY A 55 1.58 -13.88 -7.95
N ASP A 56 1.88 -14.13 -6.67
CA ASP A 56 1.23 -13.46 -5.55
C ASP A 56 1.56 -11.97 -5.50
N ILE A 57 0.56 -11.17 -5.13
CA ILE A 57 0.72 -9.77 -4.75
C ILE A 57 0.69 -9.67 -3.22
N TYR A 58 1.78 -9.16 -2.66
CA TYR A 58 1.92 -8.92 -1.23
C TYR A 58 1.51 -7.49 -0.90
N LEU A 59 0.59 -7.34 0.06
CA LEU A 59 0.12 -6.04 0.54
C LEU A 59 0.76 -5.75 1.90
N ASN A 60 1.60 -4.72 1.96
CA ASN A 60 2.34 -4.35 3.16
C ASN A 60 1.80 -3.00 3.69
N PRO A 61 1.39 -2.91 4.96
CA PRO A 61 0.93 -1.65 5.54
C PRO A 61 1.97 -0.54 5.35
N VAL A 62 1.52 0.64 4.93
CA VAL A 62 2.38 1.82 4.93
C VAL A 62 2.65 2.19 6.37
N LYS A 63 3.93 2.12 6.80
CA LYS A 63 4.32 2.69 8.09
C LYS A 63 4.25 4.20 7.95
N GLU A 64 3.41 4.85 8.74
CA GLU A 64 3.52 6.30 8.93
C GLU A 64 4.87 6.54 9.59
N GLN A 65 5.84 7.06 8.83
CA GLN A 65 7.01 7.68 9.44
C GLN A 65 6.46 8.91 10.15
N GLU A 66 6.44 8.88 11.48
CA GLU A 66 6.33 10.10 12.28
C GLU A 66 7.38 11.07 11.72
N GLU A 67 6.90 12.17 11.13
CA GLU A 67 7.73 13.27 10.65
C GLU A 67 8.56 13.74 11.85
N GLN A 68 9.83 13.32 11.92
CA GLN A 68 10.79 13.93 12.81
C GLN A 68 10.90 15.39 12.39
N GLN A 69 10.20 16.26 13.12
CA GLN A 69 10.34 17.70 13.04
C GLN A 69 11.82 18.03 13.23
N PRO A 70 12.45 18.81 12.33
CA PRO A 70 13.79 19.32 12.61
C PRO A 70 13.69 20.24 13.83
N GLN A 71 14.42 19.90 14.90
CA GLN A 71 14.70 20.82 16.01
C GLN A 71 15.76 21.83 15.62
#